data_AF-Q639E3-F1
#
_entry.id   AF-Q639E3-F1
#
_cell.length_a   1.000
_cell.length_b   1.000
_cell.length_c   1.000
_cell.angle_alpha   90.00
_cell.angle_beta   90.00
_cell.angle_gamma   90.00
#
_symmetry.space_group_name_H-M   'P 1'
#
loop_
_entity.id
_entity.type
_entity.pdbx_description
1 polymer ?
#
loop_
_entity_poly.entity_id
_entity_poly.type
_entity_poly.pdbx_seq_one_letter_code
_entity_poly.pdbx_strand_id
1 'polypeptide(L)' 'MNSNVTFSMQMNGESEDATAYVSGIANISAFLLANADRHIVDKLIAQVDIEEKTFIEATLAGLKHHS' A
#
# COMPACT_ATOMS: atom_id res chain seq x y z
N MET A 1 11.23 10.27 -10.44
CA MET A 1 11.69 8.93 -10.87
C MET A 1 10.44 8.09 -11.08
N ASN A 2 10.04 7.84 -12.34
CA ASN A 2 8.97 6.88 -12.67
C ASN A 2 9.63 5.51 -12.84
N SER A 3 9.83 4.82 -11.73
CA SER A 3 10.14 3.40 -11.77
C SER A 3 8.87 2.69 -12.20
N ASN A 4 8.79 2.18 -13.43
CA ASN A 4 7.72 1.26 -13.83
C ASN A 4 7.96 -0.06 -13.09
N VAL A 5 7.58 -0.10 -11.82
CA VAL A 5 7.58 -1.32 -11.01
C VAL A 5 6.43 -2.18 -11.51
N THR A 6 6.77 -3.31 -12.11
CA THR A 6 5.82 -4.36 -12.44
C THR A 6 5.82 -5.40 -11.33
N PHE A 7 4.63 -5.81 -10.91
CA PHE A 7 4.45 -6.88 -9.94
C PHE A 7 4.02 -8.13 -10.68
N SER A 8 4.55 -9.28 -10.28
CA SER A 8 4.07 -10.57 -10.74
C SER A 8 3.65 -11.44 -9.56
N MET A 9 2.71 -12.36 -9.80
CA MET A 9 2.39 -13.41 -8.85
C MET A 9 2.47 -14.78 -9.51
N GLN A 10 2.84 -15.79 -8.73
CA GLN A 10 2.79 -17.17 -9.18
C GLN A 10 1.36 -17.71 -9.00
N MET A 11 0.68 -18.04 -10.10
CA MET A 11 -0.60 -18.76 -10.12
C MET A 11 -0.41 -20.10 -10.80
N ASN A 12 -0.71 -21.20 -10.10
CA ASN A 12 -0.61 -22.56 -10.64
C ASN A 12 0.77 -22.91 -11.25
N GLY A 13 1.85 -22.29 -10.76
CA GLY A 13 3.21 -22.49 -11.25
C GLY A 13 3.62 -21.57 -12.41
N GLU A 14 2.73 -20.69 -12.86
CA GLU A 14 3.01 -19.68 -13.90
C GLU A 14 3.05 -18.27 -13.30
N SER A 15 3.97 -17.44 -13.80
CA SER A 15 4.13 -16.06 -13.34
C SER A 15 3.24 -15.14 -14.17
N GLU A 16 2.22 -14.57 -13.55
CA GLU A 16 1.26 -13.65 -14.17
C GLU A 16 1.52 -12.20 -13.74
N ASP A 17 1.19 -11.22 -14.59
CA ASP A 17 1.26 -9.80 -14.26
C ASP A 17 0.17 -9.44 -13.24
N ALA A 18 0.61 -9.03 -12.04
CA ALA A 18 -0.24 -8.65 -10.92
C ALA A 18 -0.26 -7.13 -10.68
N THR A 19 0.35 -6.34 -11.56
CA THR A 19 0.55 -4.90 -11.36
C THR A 19 -0.76 -4.15 -11.13
N ALA A 20 -1.79 -4.44 -11.94
CA ALA A 20 -3.09 -3.81 -11.81
C ALA A 20 -3.80 -4.20 -10.50
N TYR A 21 -3.68 -5.46 -10.09
CA TYR A 21 -4.25 -5.97 -8.84
C TYR A 21 -3.60 -5.32 -7.61
N VAL A 22 -2.26 -5.31 -7.56
CA VAL A 22 -1.48 -4.67 -6.48
C VAL A 22 -1.78 -3.18 -6.42
N SER A 23 -1.84 -2.51 -7.57
CA SER A 23 -2.20 -1.08 -7.64
C SER A 23 -3.61 -0.82 -7.13
N GLY A 24 -4.56 -1.71 -7.43
CA GLY A 24 -5.94 -1.64 -6.92
C GLY A 24 -6.00 -1.76 -5.40
N ILE A 25 -5.27 -2.72 -4.81
CA ILE A 25 -5.18 -2.87 -3.35
C ILE A 25 -4.56 -1.61 -2.73
N ALA A 26 -3.45 -1.13 -3.28
CA ALA A 26 -2.77 0.06 -2.75
C ALA A 26 -3.69 1.29 -2.74
N ASN A 27 -4.48 1.49 -3.80
CA ASN A 27 -5.44 2.60 -3.88
C ASN A 27 -6.57 2.47 -2.84
N ILE A 28 -7.12 1.27 -2.64
CA ILE A 28 -8.16 1.03 -1.62
C ILE A 28 -7.58 1.23 -0.22
N SER A 29 -6.40 0.69 0.05
CA SER A 29 -5.69 0.88 1.31
C SER A 29 -5.44 2.36 1.59
N ALA A 30 -4.98 3.12 0.59
CA ALA A 30 -4.79 4.56 0.71
C ALA A 30 -6.09 5.30 1.02
N PHE A 31 -7.18 4.99 0.32
CA PHE A 31 -8.48 5.58 0.58
C PHE A 31 -8.98 5.30 2.00
N LEU A 32 -8.87 4.05 2.46
CA LEU A 32 -9.27 3.67 3.82
C LEU A 32 -8.42 4.39 4.87
N LEU A 33 -7.10 4.49 4.63
CA LEU A 33 -6.18 5.19 5.53
C LEU A 33 -6.47 6.70 5.59
N ALA A 34 -6.80 7.32 4.47
CA ALA A 34 -7.14 8.75 4.40
C ALA A 34 -8.40 9.10 5.19
N ASN A 35 -9.33 8.14 5.33
CA ASN A 35 -10.59 8.32 6.04
C ASN A 35 -10.56 7.75 7.47
N ALA A 36 -9.46 7.09 7.87
CA ALA A 36 -9.32 6.54 9.20
C ALA A 36 -8.97 7.64 10.22
N ASP A 37 -9.50 7.51 11.43
CA ASP A 37 -9.05 8.34 12.56
C ASP A 37 -7.55 8.10 12.81
N ARG A 38 -6.81 9.18 13.06
CA ARG A 38 -5.36 9.13 13.30
C ARG A 38 -4.98 8.15 14.41
N HIS A 39 -5.79 8.01 15.46
CA HIS A 39 -5.55 7.07 16.55
C HIS A 39 -5.70 5.60 16.11
N ILE A 40 -6.56 5.31 15.12
CA ILE A 40 -6.66 3.97 14.52
C ILE A 40 -5.39 3.67 13.71
N VAL A 41 -4.91 4.64 12.94
CA VAL A 41 -3.68 4.52 12.15
C VAL A 41 -2.47 4.30 13.06
N ASP A 42 -2.34 5.06 14.15
CA ASP A 42 -1.24 4.91 15.12
C ASP A 42 -1.25 3.52 15.77
N LYS A 43 -2.43 2.98 16.09
CA LYS A 43 -2.57 1.60 16.61
C LYS A 43 -2.16 0.54 15.58
N LEU A 44 -2.53 0.74 14.32
CA LEU A 44 -2.15 -0.17 13.24
C LEU A 44 -0.63 -0.20 13.06
N ILE A 45 0.02 0.96 13.03
CA ILE A 45 1.48 1.10 12.93
C ILE A 45 2.21 0.40 14.09
N ALA A 46 1.63 0.40 15.29
CA ALA A 46 2.22 -0.25 16.46
C ALA A 46 2.08 -1.79 16.47
N GLN A 47 1.27 -2.36 15.59
CA GLN A 47 0.95 -3.79 15.56
C GLN A 47 1.56 -4.56 14.38
N VAL A 48 2.16 -3.85 13.42
CA VAL A 48 2.71 -4.45 12.21
C VAL A 48 4.24 -4.46 12.22
N ASP A 49 4.83 -5.32 11.40
CA ASP A 49 6.27 -5.40 11.23
C ASP A 49 6.79 -4.25 10.34
N ILE A 50 8.12 -4.18 10.20
CA ILE A 50 8.81 -3.01 9.63
C ILE A 50 8.46 -2.76 8.16
N GLU A 51 8.14 -3.82 7.40
CA GLU A 51 7.81 -3.72 5.97
C GLU A 51 6.42 -3.11 5.77
N GLU A 52 5.41 -3.61 6.48
CA GLU A 52 4.06 -3.06 6.42
C GLU A 52 4.01 -1.64 7.01
N LYS A 53 4.75 -1.38 8.08
CA LYS A 53 4.90 -0.03 8.63
C LYS A 53 5.43 0.94 7.58
N THR A 54 6.48 0.56 6.86
CA THR A 54 7.08 1.38 5.80
C THR A 54 6.08 1.66 4.68
N PHE A 55 5.29 0.65 4.29
CA PHE A 55 4.22 0.82 3.29
C PHE A 55 3.15 1.81 3.76
N ILE A 56 2.63 1.64 4.98
CA ILE A 56 1.59 2.50 5.57
C ILE A 56 2.07 3.96 5.66
N GLU A 57 3.30 4.19 6.14
CA GLU A 57 3.89 5.53 6.25
C GLU A 57 4.08 6.19 4.87
N ALA A 58 4.55 5.43 3.87
CA ALA A 58 4.70 5.92 2.50
C ALA A 58 3.33 6.29 1.89
N THR A 59 2.30 5.48 2.13
CA THR A 59 0.93 5.77 1.69
C THR A 59 0.39 7.06 2.35
N LEU A 60 0.57 7.24 3.66
CA LEU A 60 0.17 8.47 4.37
C LEU A 60 0.91 9.71 3.84
N ALA A 61 2.21 9.59 3.54
CA ALA A 61 3.00 10.67 2.99
C ALA A 61 2.55 11.05 1.57
N GLY A 62 2.20 10.06 0.74
CA GLY A 62 1.66 10.27 -0.60
C GLY A 62 0.29 10.96 -0.59
N LEU A 63 -0.57 10.64 0.37
CA LEU A 63 -1.86 11.30 0.55
C LEU A 63 -1.72 12.78 0.94
N LYS A 64 -0.78 13.11 1.83
CA LYS A 64 -0.50 14.51 2.23
C LYS A 64 -0.02 15.40 1.09
N HIS A 65 0.60 14.83 0.05
CA HIS A 65 1.07 15.58 -1.12
C HIS A 65 -0.02 15.87 -2.16
N HIS A 66 -1.18 15.21 -2.06
CA HIS A 66 -2.30 15.37 -3.00
C HIS A 66 -3.44 16.25 -2.44
N SER A 67 -3.29 16.86 -1.26
CA SER A 67 -4.24 17.80 -0.67
C SER A 67 -3.88 19.26 -0.93
#